data_AF-A0A7T5ELX5-F1
#
_entry.id   AF-A0A7T5ELX5-F1
#
_cell.length_a   1.000
_cell.length_b   1.000
_cell.length_c   1.000
_cell.angle_alpha   90.00
_cell.angle_beta   90.00
_cell.angle_gamma   90.00
#
_symmetry.space_group_name_H-M   'P 1'
#
loop_
_entity.id
_entity.type
_entity.pdbx_description
1 polymer ?
#
loop_
_entity_poly.entity_id
_entity_poly.type
_entity_poly.pdbx_seq_one_letter_code
_entity_poly.pdbx_strand_id
1 'polypeptide(L)'
;MEFPLWFQNAIQRRLDHVSARIERHPELRRCRDEEGSAFQAMFSGVEMTQLPAFMEWEDKQHFTRALENERLYLQGMRDGAQLVFALLADPLPSGDELLARSKKTEPTTVKSEDGAEL
;
A
#
# COMPACT_ATOMS: atom_id res chain seq x y z
N MET A 1 -13.71 10.55 -10.88
CA MET A 1 -12.44 11.09 -11.39
C MET A 1 -11.53 9.88 -11.56
N GLU A 2 -11.06 9.61 -12.77
CA GLU A 2 -10.16 8.48 -13.01
C GLU A 2 -8.73 8.89 -12.65
N PHE A 3 -8.07 8.14 -11.77
CA PHE A 3 -6.67 8.39 -11.46
C PHE A 3 -5.76 7.77 -12.53
N PRO A 4 -4.62 8.39 -12.88
CA PRO A 4 -3.66 7.78 -13.78
C PRO A 4 -3.20 6.39 -13.31
N LEU A 5 -2.97 5.46 -14.23
CA LEU A 5 -2.59 4.08 -13.90
C LEU A 5 -1.30 4.02 -13.05
N TRP A 6 -0.33 4.90 -13.31
CA TRP A 6 0.90 4.97 -12.52
C TRP A 6 0.61 5.28 -11.05
N PHE A 7 -0.38 6.13 -10.78
CA PHE A 7 -0.76 6.53 -9.43
C PHE A 7 -1.49 5.39 -8.72
N GLN A 8 -2.44 4.74 -9.39
CA GLN A 8 -3.12 3.57 -8.86
C GLN A 8 -2.13 2.47 -8.47
N ASN A 9 -1.17 2.17 -9.35
CA ASN A 9 -0.12 1.19 -9.10
C ASN A 9 0.80 1.58 -7.93
N ALA A 10 1.14 2.86 -7.79
CA ALA A 10 1.95 3.34 -6.67
C ALA A 10 1.21 3.18 -5.33
N ILE A 11 -0.09 3.51 -5.28
CA ILE A 11 -0.93 3.32 -4.10
C ILE A 11 -1.07 1.83 -3.77
N GLN A 12 -1.33 0.97 -4.75
CA GLN A 12 -1.44 -0.47 -4.54
C GLN A 12 -0.15 -1.05 -3.97
N ARG A 13 1.01 -0.73 -4.56
CA ARG A 13 2.32 -1.19 -4.05
C ARG A 13 2.59 -0.73 -2.62
N ARG A 14 2.16 0.49 -2.27
CA ARG A 14 2.27 0.99 -0.90
C ARG A 14 1.38 0.19 0.04
N LEU A 15 0.13 -0.06 -0.35
CA LEU A 15 -0.80 -0.88 0.43
C LEU A 15 -0.24 -2.28 0.67
N ASP A 16 0.21 -2.98 -0.38
CA ASP A 16 0.76 -4.33 -0.29
C ASP A 16 1.96 -4.38 0.68
N HIS A 17 2.86 -3.39 0.58
CA HIS A 17 4.01 -3.29 1.47
C HIS A 17 3.60 -3.08 2.93
N VAL A 18 2.63 -2.20 3.18
CA VAL A 18 2.13 -1.94 4.53
C VAL A 18 1.43 -3.16 5.10
N SER A 19 0.56 -3.82 4.32
CA SER A 19 -0.13 -5.05 4.73
C SER A 19 0.86 -6.14 5.13
N ALA A 20 1.87 -6.41 4.30
CA ALA A 20 2.91 -7.40 4.61
C ALA A 20 3.70 -7.07 5.88
N ARG A 21 3.89 -5.78 6.19
CA ARG A 21 4.55 -5.34 7.42
C ARG A 21 3.66 -5.50 8.64
N ILE A 22 2.37 -5.21 8.51
CA ILE A 22 1.35 -5.39 9.56
C ILE A 22 1.20 -6.88 9.90
N GLU A 23 1.19 -7.77 8.90
CA GLU A 23 1.14 -9.22 9.09
C GLU A 23 2.28 -9.76 9.97
N ARG A 24 3.46 -9.14 9.90
CA ARG A 24 4.65 -9.55 10.67
C ARG A 24 4.75 -8.86 12.03
N HIS A 25 3.77 -8.02 12.39
CA HIS A 25 3.82 -7.27 13.64
C HIS A 25 3.70 -8.21 14.85
N PRO A 26 4.58 -8.11 15.87
CA PRO A 26 4.62 -9.07 16.98
C PRO A 26 3.29 -9.20 17.74
N GLU A 27 2.61 -8.08 17.99
CA GLU A 27 1.31 -8.09 18.68
C GLU A 27 0.22 -8.77 17.87
N LEU A 28 0.18 -8.55 16.56
CA LEU A 28 -0.80 -9.19 15.67
C LEU A 28 -0.51 -10.67 15.50
N ARG A 29 0.77 -11.04 15.44
CA ARG A 29 1.18 -12.44 15.44
C ARG A 29 0.69 -13.14 16.71
N ARG A 30 0.85 -12.52 17.88
CA ARG A 30 0.34 -13.06 19.14
C ARG A 30 -1.18 -13.24 19.11
N CYS A 31 -1.92 -12.23 18.65
CA CYS A 31 -3.38 -12.34 18.53
C CYS A 31 -3.81 -13.47 17.58
N ARG A 32 -3.13 -13.63 16.44
CA ARG A 32 -3.37 -14.75 15.50
C ARG A 32 -3.01 -16.11 16.08
N ASP A 33 -1.95 -16.20 16.89
CA ASP A 33 -1.59 -17.44 17.58
C ASP A 33 -2.66 -17.83 18.63
N GLU A 34 -3.20 -16.85 19.36
CA GLU A 34 -4.32 -17.03 20.31
C GLU A 34 -5.61 -17.45 19.61
N GLU A 35 -5.92 -16.80 18.48
CA GLU A 35 -7.03 -17.13 17.58
C GLU A 35 -6.90 -18.55 17.02
N GLY A 36 -5.73 -18.93 16.52
CA GLY A 36 -5.45 -20.28 16.00
C GLY A 36 -5.54 -21.34 17.10
N SER A 37 -5.11 -21.02 18.31
CA SER A 37 -5.26 -21.90 19.49
C SER A 37 -6.75 -22.09 19.84
N ALA A 38 -7.55 -21.03 19.80
CA ALA A 38 -9.00 -21.12 20.03
C ALA A 38 -9.70 -21.94 18.95
N PHE A 39 -9.29 -21.78 17.69
CA PHE A 39 -9.79 -22.59 16.57
C PHE A 39 -9.51 -24.08 16.78
N GLN A 40 -8.26 -24.44 17.13
CA GLN A 40 -7.89 -25.83 17.40
C GLN A 40 -8.65 -26.42 18.58
N ALA A 41 -8.84 -25.64 19.65
CA ALA A 41 -9.60 -26.06 20.81
C ALA A 41 -11.05 -26.41 20.44
N MET A 42 -11.65 -25.69 19.50
CA MET A 42 -12.99 -25.97 18.98
C MET A 42 -13.10 -27.43 18.49
N PHE A 43 -12.18 -27.90 17.64
CA PHE A 43 -12.28 -29.24 17.04
C PHE A 43 -11.71 -30.40 17.89
N SER A 44 -11.19 -30.13 19.10
CA SER A 44 -10.55 -31.14 19.94
C SER A 44 -11.52 -32.00 20.78
N GLY A 45 -12.84 -31.70 20.75
CA GLY A 45 -13.87 -32.40 21.53
C GLY A 45 -14.96 -33.10 20.70
N VAL A 46 -15.39 -34.28 21.15
CA VAL A 46 -16.35 -35.19 20.48
C VAL A 46 -17.81 -34.68 20.45
N GLU A 47 -18.16 -33.61 21.16
CA GLU A 47 -19.56 -33.22 21.35
C GLU A 47 -19.89 -31.82 20.80
N MET A 48 -21.10 -31.70 20.23
CA MET A 48 -21.70 -30.51 19.61
C MET A 48 -21.93 -29.33 20.58
N THR A 49 -21.42 -29.37 21.81
CA THR A 49 -21.57 -28.34 22.84
C THR A 49 -20.54 -27.20 22.72
N GLN A 50 -19.83 -27.10 21.60
CA GLN A 50 -18.72 -26.16 21.32
C GLN A 50 -19.12 -24.69 21.17
N LEU A 51 -20.37 -24.31 21.44
CA LEU A 51 -20.84 -22.92 21.33
C LEU A 51 -19.95 -21.92 22.12
N PRO A 52 -19.47 -22.22 23.34
CA PRO A 52 -18.55 -21.33 24.06
C PRO A 52 -17.18 -21.18 23.37
N ALA A 53 -16.61 -22.28 22.85
CA ALA A 53 -15.33 -22.26 22.14
C ALA A 53 -15.45 -21.50 20.81
N PHE A 54 -16.59 -21.64 20.13
CA PHE A 54 -16.91 -20.87 18.94
C PHE A 54 -17.00 -19.37 19.22
N MET A 55 -17.72 -18.95 20.27
CA MET A 55 -17.81 -17.54 20.65
C MET A 55 -16.44 -16.96 21.01
N GLU A 56 -15.60 -17.71 21.72
CA GLU A 56 -14.24 -17.26 22.05
C GLU A 56 -13.35 -17.11 20.81
N TRP A 57 -13.45 -18.05 19.87
CA TRP A 57 -12.74 -17.94 18.60
C TRP A 57 -13.24 -16.74 17.78
N GLU A 58 -14.56 -16.57 17.66
CA GLU A 58 -15.19 -15.46 16.92
C GLU A 58 -14.75 -14.09 17.48
N ASP A 59 -14.73 -13.94 18.81
CA ASP A 59 -14.27 -12.72 19.45
C ASP A 59 -12.79 -12.42 19.12
N LYS A 60 -11.91 -13.43 19.23
CA LYS A 60 -10.48 -13.30 18.91
C LYS A 60 -10.24 -12.98 17.42
N GLN A 61 -11.02 -13.57 16.52
CA GLN A 61 -10.98 -13.27 15.08
C GLN A 61 -11.35 -11.81 14.82
N HIS A 62 -12.48 -11.35 15.37
CA HIS A 62 -12.95 -9.99 15.17
C HIS A 62 -11.99 -8.97 15.76
N PHE A 63 -11.47 -9.23 16.95
CA PHE A 63 -10.48 -8.38 17.60
C PHE A 63 -9.20 -8.27 16.76
N THR A 64 -8.65 -9.40 16.30
CA THR A 64 -7.44 -9.43 15.46
C THR A 64 -7.65 -8.62 14.19
N ARG A 65 -8.77 -8.83 13.50
CA ARG A 65 -9.11 -8.11 12.26
C ARG A 65 -9.36 -6.62 12.49
N ALA A 66 -9.96 -6.24 13.62
CA ALA A 66 -10.15 -4.84 13.98
C ALA A 66 -8.80 -4.13 14.15
N LEU A 67 -7.84 -4.78 14.84
CA LEU A 67 -6.51 -4.22 15.06
C LEU A 67 -5.71 -4.06 13.75
N GLU A 68 -5.84 -5.01 12.81
CA GLU A 68 -5.25 -4.90 11.48
C GLU A 68 -5.82 -3.72 10.69
N ASN A 69 -7.14 -3.59 10.68
CA ASN A 69 -7.83 -2.51 9.98
C ASN A 69 -7.47 -1.13 10.56
N GLU A 70 -7.39 -1.01 11.88
CA GLU A 70 -6.97 0.22 12.54
C GLU A 70 -5.55 0.63 12.14
N ARG A 71 -4.61 -0.32 12.13
CA ARG A 71 -3.22 -0.08 11.71
C ARG A 71 -3.13 0.33 10.25
N LEU A 72 -3.90 -0.31 9.37
CA LEU A 72 -4.01 0.07 7.95
C LEU A 72 -4.56 1.49 7.80
N TYR A 73 -5.62 1.82 8.53
CA TYR A 73 -6.22 3.16 8.52
C TYR A 73 -5.24 4.23 8.96
N LEU A 74 -4.56 4.05 10.11
CA LEU A 74 -3.59 5.02 10.62
C LEU A 74 -2.41 5.21 9.66
N GLN A 75 -1.91 4.12 9.07
CA GLN A 75 -0.84 4.21 8.08
C GLN A 75 -1.32 4.91 6.80
N GLY A 76 -2.53 4.63 6.32
CA GLY A 76 -3.13 5.30 5.18
C GLY A 76 -3.31 6.80 5.40
N MET A 77 -3.77 7.20 6.58
CA MET A 77 -3.86 8.62 6.99
C MET A 77 -2.51 9.31 6.97
N ARG A 78 -1.47 8.66 7.50
CA ARG A 78 -0.09 9.18 7.49
C ARG A 78 0.42 9.34 6.06
N ASP A 79 0.19 8.34 5.21
CA ASP A 79 0.67 8.34 3.82
C ASP A 79 -0.04 9.42 3.00
N GLY A 80 -1.35 9.60 3.20
CA GLY A 80 -2.12 10.67 2.60
C GLY A 80 -1.63 12.07 3.02
N ALA A 81 -1.38 12.27 4.32
CA ALA A 81 -0.82 13.53 4.82
C ALA A 81 0.56 13.81 4.21
N GLN A 82 1.45 12.81 4.16
CA GLN A 82 2.77 12.93 3.53
C GLN A 82 2.67 13.28 2.04
N LEU A 83 1.74 12.66 1.31
CA LEU A 83 1.50 12.97 -0.10
C LEU A 83 1.06 14.43 -0.28
N VAL A 84 0.09 14.89 0.52
CA VAL A 84 -0.38 16.29 0.47
C VAL A 84 0.76 17.26 0.78
N PHE A 85 1.55 17.01 1.83
CA PHE A 85 2.69 17.86 2.16
C PHE A 85 3.73 17.90 1.03
N ALA A 86 4.04 16.76 0.41
CA ALA A 86 4.99 16.72 -0.71
C ALA A 86 4.49 17.54 -1.90
N LEU A 87 3.21 17.42 -2.26
CA LEU A 87 2.59 18.18 -3.36
C LEU A 87 2.51 19.68 -3.08
N LEU A 88 2.37 20.08 -1.81
CA LEU A 88 2.36 21.50 -1.42
C LEU A 88 3.77 22.10 -1.33
N ALA A 89 4.76 21.29 -0.93
CA ALA A 89 6.14 21.75 -0.77
C ALA A 89 6.89 21.87 -2.10
N ASP A 90 6.58 21.01 -3.07
CA ASP A 90 7.09 21.07 -4.44
C ASP A 90 5.91 20.96 -5.40
N PRO A 91 5.27 22.09 -5.75
CA PRO A 91 4.15 22.09 -6.68
C PRO A 91 4.58 21.43 -7.97
N LEU A 92 3.91 20.34 -8.35
CA LEU A 92 4.14 19.67 -9.62
C LEU A 92 4.15 20.74 -10.73
N PRO A 93 5.23 20.84 -11.53
CA PRO A 93 5.23 21.74 -12.67
C PRO A 93 4.02 21.40 -13.54
N SER A 94 3.37 22.44 -14.04
CA SER A 94 2.19 22.28 -14.89
C SER A 94 2.51 21.32 -16.05
N GLY A 95 1.52 20.57 -16.55
CA GLY A 95 1.73 19.62 -17.65
C GLY A 95 2.41 20.27 -18.87
N ASP A 96 2.14 21.56 -19.09
CA ASP A 96 2.76 22.37 -20.14
C ASP A 96 4.25 22.63 -19.89
N GLU A 97 4.69 22.80 -18.65
CA GLU A 97 6.12 22.96 -18.28
C GLU A 97 6.91 21.66 -18.42
N LEU A 98 6.31 20.51 -18.10
CA LEU A 98 6.94 19.19 -18.30
C LEU A 98 7.12 18.86 -19.79
N LEU A 99 6.13 19.22 -20.61
CA LEU A 99 6.22 19.10 -22.07
C LEU A 99 7.25 20.08 -22.65
N ALA A 100 7.29 21.32 -22.17
CA ALA A 100 8.29 22.31 -22.58
C ALA A 100 9.73 21.87 -22.21
N ARG A 101 9.92 21.26 -21.03
CA ARG A 101 11.21 20.73 -20.60
C ARG A 101 11.65 19.53 -21.44
N SER A 102 10.73 18.62 -21.77
CA SER A 102 11.03 17.47 -22.63
C SER A 102 11.44 17.89 -24.05
N LYS A 103 10.78 18.91 -24.62
CA LYS A 103 11.14 19.45 -25.95
C LYS A 103 12.48 20.20 -25.98
N LYS A 104 12.94 20.74 -24.85
CA LYS A 104 14.22 21.46 -24.76
C LYS A 104 15.43 20.51 -24.73
N THR A 105 15.21 19.24 -24.41
CA THR A 105 16.26 18.21 -24.31
C THR A 105 16.46 17.37 -25.57
N GLU A 106 15.68 17.55 -26.63
CA GLU A 106 16.01 16.97 -27.94
C GLU A 106 17.17 17.76 -28.57
N PRO A 107 18.34 17.14 -28.81
CA PRO A 107 19.45 17.83 -29.45
C PRO A 107 19.07 18.03 -30.92
N THR A 108 19.04 19.30 -31.35
CA THR A 108 19.01 19.66 -32.76
C THR A 108 20.21 19.03 -33.45
N THR A 109 19.97 17.98 -34.23
CA THR A 109 20.97 17.36 -35.11
C THR A 109 21.50 18.44 -36.05
N VAL A 110 22.69 18.95 -35.77
CA VAL A 110 23.41 19.87 -36.65
C VAL A 110 23.78 19.08 -37.90
N LYS A 111 23.16 19.40 -39.04
CA LYS A 111 23.65 18.96 -40.35
C LYS A 111 25.04 19.56 -40.57
N SER A 112 26.05 18.70 -40.67
CA SER A 112 27.32 19.03 -41.29
C SER A 112 27.30 18.43 -42.70
N GLU A 113 27.01 19.27 -43.69
CA GLU A 113 27.33 18.98 -45.09
C GLU A 113 28.59 19.78 -45.41
N ASP A 114 29.75 19.14 -45.22
CA ASP A 114 31.03 19.65 -45.72
C ASP A 114 31.32 18.91 -47.03
N GLY A 115 30.90 19.53 -48.13
CA GLY A 115 31.20 19.11 -49.49
C GLY A 115 32.45 19.82 -49.97
N ALA A 116 33.58 19.10 -49.98
CA ALA A 116 34.80 19.55 -50.60
C ALA A 116 34.63 19.63 -52.12
N GLU A 117 34.78 20.81 -52.70
CA GLU A 117 35.03 21.01 -54.13
C GLU A 117 36.43 21.60 -54.35
N LEU A 118 37.18 20.86 -55.18
CA LEU A 118 38.37 21.16 -56.00
C LEU A 118 39.74 21.33 -55.33
#